data_AF-A0A8T2JV26-F1
#
_entry.id   AF-A0A8T2JV26-F1
#
_cell.length_a   1.000
_cell.length_b   1.000
_cell.length_c   1.000
_cell.angle_alpha   90.00
_cell.angle_beta   90.00
_cell.angle_gamma   90.00
#
_symmetry.space_group_name_H-M   'P 1'
#
loop_
_entity.id
_entity.type
_entity.pdbx_description
1 polymer ?
#
loop_
_entity_poly.entity_id
_entity_poly.type
_entity_poly.pdbx_seq_one_letter_code
_entity_poly.pdbx_strand_id
1 'polypeptide(L)'
;MAERGLVLVTGDKPRYELDLDIRRRNVFVTQLEDGRDEEENVTHLPIIKEAASKILDISKNTLQSTLVLKKEVEYDQVSQELRAKKQEFSDRMQALDQRKEEFSQKQIEYTEKATKFEKFLQDGDVRRRRAVLRYQTESRHNELRDVEIKNLTNQLEEKKIRQQKLHEMMKKFKIFEDFLLKTVDNVPENYLEFGVDSPVKAIIRRHETLSHTNESLVNNLTVLADEQETKQHELETLQQQHDTLKLMMTSELSQLQTDYDKLLEKNKQLELKFNLNKGQFRNQSVEVGSLFLAISNLAEQCRLKHFGSLNESGLLQKLEMVKEFILDKTHIEKLALHLSEERSSICNPYDQAPKEKKRNNKHLLKNKVSTITNNQENMNSNNYRISVIEA
;
A
#
# COMPACT_ATOMS: atom_id res chain seq x y z
N MET A 1 1.73 -78.10 11.37
CA MET A 1 0.49 -78.48 12.10
C MET A 1 -0.67 -78.16 11.16
N ALA A 2 -1.47 -79.06 10.58
CA ALA A 2 -1.78 -80.49 10.72
C ALA A 2 -1.88 -81.09 9.27
N GLU A 3 -1.38 -82.30 8.94
CA GLU A 3 -2.02 -83.64 9.01
C GLU A 3 -3.48 -83.71 8.48
N ARG A 4 -3.99 -84.68 7.71
CA ARG A 4 -3.54 -85.95 7.08
C ARG A 4 -4.70 -86.50 6.19
N GLY A 5 -4.38 -87.41 5.25
CA GLY A 5 -5.28 -88.35 4.53
C GLY A 5 -4.97 -88.38 3.01
N LEU A 6 -4.36 -89.38 2.34
CA LEU A 6 -4.43 -90.86 2.29
C LEU A 6 -5.87 -91.37 2.05
N VAL A 7 -6.20 -92.00 0.90
CA VAL A 7 -5.97 -93.42 0.45
C VAL A 7 -6.23 -93.47 -1.09
N LEU A 8 -5.40 -94.02 -2.00
CA LEU A 8 -5.02 -95.40 -2.38
C LEU A 8 -6.06 -96.23 -3.19
N VAL A 9 -5.54 -97.18 -4.00
CA VAL A 9 -6.15 -98.23 -4.90
C VAL A 9 -6.04 -97.86 -6.41
N THR A 10 -5.08 -98.31 -7.25
CA THR A 10 -4.50 -99.62 -7.70
C THR A 10 -5.14 -100.25 -8.95
N GLY A 11 -4.29 -100.71 -9.88
CA GLY A 11 -4.57 -101.65 -10.99
C GLY A 11 -3.71 -101.35 -12.24
N ASP A 12 -2.47 -101.89 -12.34
CA ASP A 12 -2.06 -103.14 -13.05
C ASP A 12 -1.90 -102.94 -14.59
N LYS A 13 -0.88 -103.41 -15.34
CA LYS A 13 0.49 -103.97 -15.18
C LYS A 13 1.09 -104.13 -16.63
N PRO A 14 2.39 -104.43 -16.81
CA PRO A 14 3.22 -104.18 -18.01
C PRO A 14 3.55 -105.42 -18.88
N ARG A 15 4.37 -105.25 -19.94
CA ARG A 15 5.31 -106.25 -20.56
C ARG A 15 6.25 -105.55 -21.58
N TYR A 16 7.57 -105.39 -21.32
CA TYR A 16 8.73 -106.29 -21.61
C TYR A 16 9.04 -106.42 -23.13
N GLU A 17 10.27 -106.52 -23.67
CA GLU A 17 11.58 -106.96 -23.15
C GLU A 17 12.72 -106.60 -24.15
N LEU A 18 13.97 -106.77 -23.71
CA LEU A 18 15.23 -106.43 -24.39
C LEU A 18 16.04 -107.72 -24.59
N ASP A 19 16.66 -107.97 -25.74
CA ASP A 19 17.59 -109.10 -25.94
C ASP A 19 18.94 -108.64 -26.50
N LEU A 20 19.98 -108.80 -25.68
CA LEU A 20 21.40 -108.75 -26.03
C LEU A 20 21.98 -110.12 -25.71
N ASP A 21 22.55 -110.81 -26.70
CA ASP A 21 23.28 -112.06 -26.48
C ASP A 21 24.72 -111.93 -26.98
N ILE A 22 25.63 -111.73 -26.02
CA ILE A 22 27.07 -111.91 -26.17
C ILE A 22 27.39 -113.30 -25.63
N ARG A 23 27.84 -114.21 -26.50
CA ARG A 23 28.51 -115.45 -26.07
C ARG A 23 29.86 -115.64 -26.78
N ARG A 24 30.93 -115.43 -26.02
CA ARG A 24 32.24 -116.06 -26.24
C ARG A 24 32.45 -117.13 -25.17
N ARG A 25 32.93 -118.29 -25.59
CA ARG A 25 33.98 -119.16 -24.98
C ARG A 25 33.72 -120.61 -25.36
N ASN A 26 34.68 -121.25 -26.02
CA ASN A 26 35.53 -122.27 -25.40
C ASN A 26 36.64 -122.70 -26.37
N VAL A 27 37.80 -122.90 -25.77
CA VAL A 27 39.08 -123.33 -26.33
C VAL A 27 39.27 -124.77 -25.88
N PHE A 28 39.57 -125.69 -26.80
CA PHE A 28 40.21 -126.99 -26.53
C PHE A 28 41.10 -127.32 -27.74
N VAL A 29 42.43 -127.27 -27.56
CA VAL A 29 43.34 -128.38 -27.18
C VAL A 29 43.65 -129.31 -28.36
N THR A 30 44.91 -129.19 -28.76
CA THR A 30 45.75 -129.96 -29.68
C THR A 30 46.02 -131.40 -29.22
N GLN A 31 45.78 -132.40 -30.08
CA GLN A 31 46.47 -133.72 -30.13
C GLN A 31 46.36 -134.19 -31.61
N LEU A 32 47.41 -134.08 -32.46
CA LEU A 32 48.42 -135.10 -32.78
C LEU A 32 47.86 -136.53 -32.85
N GLU A 33 47.76 -137.13 -34.04
CA GLU A 33 48.70 -138.15 -34.57
C GLU A 33 48.24 -138.73 -35.94
N ASP A 34 49.23 -138.88 -36.84
CA ASP A 34 49.44 -139.78 -37.99
C ASP A 34 48.38 -140.17 -39.03
N GLY A 35 48.74 -139.91 -40.30
CA GLY A 35 49.10 -141.03 -41.19
C GLY A 35 48.59 -141.02 -42.64
N ARG A 36 49.49 -140.60 -43.56
CA ARG A 36 49.65 -141.01 -44.99
C ARG A 36 48.61 -140.50 -46.00
N ASP A 37 48.90 -140.19 -47.27
CA ASP A 37 50.06 -139.84 -48.12
C ASP A 37 49.39 -139.37 -49.46
N GLU A 38 50.05 -138.53 -50.26
CA GLU A 38 50.16 -138.58 -51.75
C GLU A 38 50.65 -137.23 -52.36
N GLU A 39 51.95 -137.22 -52.67
CA GLU A 39 52.67 -136.77 -53.89
C GLU A 39 52.91 -135.28 -54.31
N GLU A 40 54.06 -135.13 -54.97
CA GLU A 40 54.97 -133.96 -55.14
C GLU A 40 54.70 -133.05 -56.37
N ASN A 41 55.13 -131.77 -56.29
CA ASN A 41 56.04 -131.15 -57.29
C ASN A 41 56.48 -129.70 -56.90
N VAL A 42 57.77 -129.36 -57.09
CA VAL A 42 58.43 -128.10 -56.69
C VAL A 42 59.12 -127.42 -57.88
N THR A 43 59.12 -126.07 -57.98
CA THR A 43 60.02 -125.27 -58.85
C THR A 43 60.40 -123.92 -58.22
N HIS A 44 61.69 -123.54 -58.25
CA HIS A 44 62.29 -122.30 -57.70
C HIS A 44 62.88 -121.41 -58.83
N LEU A 45 62.84 -120.06 -58.70
CA LEU A 45 63.53 -119.06 -59.56
C LEU A 45 64.14 -117.89 -58.71
N PRO A 46 65.31 -117.28 -59.08
CA PRO A 46 66.05 -116.28 -58.27
C PRO A 46 65.93 -114.79 -58.72
N ILE A 47 66.42 -113.83 -57.91
CA ILE A 47 66.28 -112.35 -58.00
C ILE A 47 67.64 -111.62 -58.28
N ILE A 48 67.65 -110.53 -59.08
CA ILE A 48 68.81 -109.61 -59.32
C ILE A 48 68.37 -108.12 -59.13
N LYS A 49 69.27 -107.22 -58.67
CA LYS A 49 69.02 -105.81 -58.25
C LYS A 49 69.95 -104.79 -58.98
N GLU A 50 69.46 -103.83 -59.81
CA GLU A 50 70.07 -102.49 -60.13
C GLU A 50 69.21 -101.60 -61.10
N ALA A 51 69.47 -100.27 -61.19
CA ALA A 51 68.55 -99.21 -61.69
C ALA A 51 68.80 -98.62 -63.11
N ALA A 52 67.71 -98.24 -63.80
CA ALA A 52 67.60 -98.07 -65.27
C ALA A 52 68.24 -96.85 -65.93
N SER A 53 68.54 -95.76 -65.21
CA SER A 53 68.98 -94.49 -65.81
C SER A 53 70.40 -94.51 -66.38
N LYS A 54 71.28 -95.42 -65.92
CA LYS A 54 72.67 -95.55 -66.41
C LYS A 54 72.84 -96.50 -67.60
N ILE A 55 71.83 -97.30 -67.95
CA ILE A 55 71.89 -98.24 -69.08
C ILE A 55 71.61 -97.52 -70.42
N LEU A 56 71.00 -96.33 -70.39
CA LEU A 56 70.41 -95.69 -71.57
C LEU A 56 71.31 -94.72 -72.34
N ASP A 57 72.54 -94.45 -71.86
CA ASP A 57 73.44 -93.45 -72.47
C ASP A 57 74.51 -94.02 -73.44
N ILE A 58 74.56 -95.33 -73.71
CA ILE A 58 75.57 -95.93 -74.61
C ILE A 58 74.98 -96.85 -75.70
N SER A 59 75.18 -96.41 -76.96
CA SER A 59 75.07 -97.11 -78.26
C SER A 59 73.77 -96.98 -79.08
N LYS A 60 73.74 -95.86 -79.83
CA LYS A 60 73.31 -95.55 -81.23
C LYS A 60 72.50 -96.51 -82.14
N ASN A 61 72.01 -97.66 -81.70
CA ASN A 61 70.96 -98.41 -82.41
C ASN A 61 69.81 -98.63 -81.44
N THR A 62 68.93 -97.63 -81.29
CA THR A 62 67.86 -97.70 -80.29
C THR A 62 66.52 -97.43 -80.95
N LEU A 63 65.69 -98.47 -80.89
CA LEU A 63 64.39 -98.68 -81.53
C LEU A 63 63.40 -97.54 -81.20
N GLN A 64 62.34 -97.35 -82.00
CA GLN A 64 61.23 -96.38 -81.81
C GLN A 64 60.79 -96.16 -80.35
N SER A 65 60.99 -97.16 -79.49
CA SER A 65 60.98 -97.06 -78.03
C SER A 65 61.66 -95.81 -77.44
N THR A 66 62.82 -95.33 -77.91
CA THR A 66 63.56 -94.20 -77.26
C THR A 66 63.00 -92.82 -77.57
N LEU A 67 62.38 -92.61 -78.73
CA LEU A 67 61.68 -91.36 -79.07
C LEU A 67 60.35 -91.25 -78.32
N VAL A 68 59.67 -92.39 -78.16
CA VAL A 68 58.52 -92.52 -77.27
C VAL A 68 58.93 -92.16 -75.85
N LEU A 69 60.05 -92.70 -75.33
CA LEU A 69 60.62 -92.32 -74.02
C LEU A 69 60.88 -90.81 -73.87
N LYS A 70 61.41 -90.10 -74.88
CA LYS A 70 61.62 -88.64 -74.76
C LYS A 70 60.31 -87.85 -74.71
N LYS A 71 59.32 -88.22 -75.53
CA LYS A 71 57.99 -87.58 -75.48
C LYS A 71 57.21 -87.96 -74.23
N GLU A 72 57.43 -89.15 -73.68
CA GLU A 72 56.96 -89.56 -72.36
C GLU A 72 57.59 -88.69 -71.26
N VAL A 73 58.90 -88.39 -71.33
CA VAL A 73 59.57 -87.51 -70.34
C VAL A 73 59.08 -86.07 -70.41
N GLU A 74 58.92 -85.47 -71.61
CA GLU A 74 58.35 -84.12 -71.76
C GLU A 74 56.87 -84.08 -71.33
N TYR A 75 56.10 -85.13 -71.66
CA TYR A 75 54.73 -85.30 -71.20
C TYR A 75 54.69 -85.41 -69.68
N ASP A 76 55.60 -86.15 -69.06
CA ASP A 76 55.71 -86.29 -67.62
C ASP A 76 56.11 -84.97 -66.95
N GLN A 77 57.00 -84.17 -67.55
CA GLN A 77 57.36 -82.84 -67.05
C GLN A 77 56.17 -81.87 -67.09
N VAL A 78 55.47 -81.75 -68.22
CA VAL A 78 54.27 -80.91 -68.34
C VAL A 78 53.14 -81.44 -67.46
N SER A 79 53.00 -82.76 -67.34
CA SER A 79 52.06 -83.42 -66.43
C SER A 79 52.39 -83.10 -64.97
N GLN A 80 53.68 -83.07 -64.60
CA GLN A 80 54.13 -82.66 -63.27
C GLN A 80 53.88 -81.17 -63.00
N GLU A 81 54.17 -80.27 -63.94
CA GLU A 81 53.88 -78.82 -63.80
C GLU A 81 52.37 -78.55 -63.71
N LEU A 82 51.57 -79.25 -64.52
CA LEU A 82 50.11 -79.16 -64.46
C LEU A 82 49.58 -79.70 -63.14
N ARG A 83 50.15 -80.80 -62.62
CA ARG A 83 49.84 -81.30 -61.26
C ARG A 83 50.23 -80.29 -60.19
N ALA A 84 51.40 -79.66 -60.28
CA ALA A 84 51.85 -78.64 -59.34
C ALA A 84 50.98 -77.38 -59.36
N LYS A 85 50.57 -76.89 -60.54
CA LYS A 85 49.65 -75.74 -60.66
C LYS A 85 48.22 -76.07 -60.21
N LYS A 86 47.75 -77.30 -60.45
CA LYS A 86 46.49 -77.79 -59.89
C LYS A 86 46.55 -77.89 -58.37
N GLN A 87 47.67 -78.32 -57.80
CA GLN A 87 47.90 -78.33 -56.36
C GLN A 87 47.93 -76.90 -55.81
N GLU A 88 48.72 -75.98 -56.39
CA GLU A 88 48.79 -74.58 -55.94
C GLU A 88 47.42 -73.87 -56.00
N PHE A 89 46.64 -74.12 -57.07
CA PHE A 89 45.29 -73.59 -57.16
C PHE A 89 44.34 -74.22 -56.13
N SER A 90 44.45 -75.55 -55.93
CA SER A 90 43.70 -76.26 -54.87
C SER A 90 44.03 -75.67 -53.50
N ASP A 91 45.31 -75.46 -53.19
CA ASP A 91 45.77 -74.91 -51.91
C ASP A 91 45.30 -73.46 -51.72
N ARG A 92 45.35 -72.64 -52.77
CA ARG A 92 44.81 -71.26 -52.74
C ARG A 92 43.29 -71.25 -52.56
N MET A 93 42.57 -72.16 -53.21
CA MET A 93 41.13 -72.26 -53.04
C MET A 93 40.79 -72.68 -51.62
N GLN A 94 41.50 -73.69 -51.08
CA GLN A 94 41.37 -74.09 -49.68
C GLN A 94 41.66 -72.94 -48.70
N ALA A 95 42.70 -72.14 -48.95
CA ALA A 95 43.02 -70.98 -48.11
C ALA A 95 41.94 -69.87 -48.19
N LEU A 96 41.35 -69.64 -49.37
CA LEU A 96 40.25 -68.70 -49.54
C LEU A 96 38.97 -69.20 -48.87
N ASP A 97 38.68 -70.50 -48.98
CA ASP A 97 37.55 -71.14 -48.32
C ASP A 97 37.70 -71.05 -46.80
N GLN A 98 38.88 -71.37 -46.26
CA GLN A 98 39.21 -71.17 -44.84
C GLN A 98 39.04 -69.71 -44.41
N ARG A 99 39.56 -68.75 -45.17
CA ARG A 99 39.43 -67.32 -44.83
C ARG A 99 37.99 -66.82 -44.91
N LYS A 100 37.19 -67.35 -45.85
CA LYS A 100 35.76 -67.06 -45.96
C LYS A 100 34.99 -67.65 -44.79
N GLU A 101 35.32 -68.85 -44.36
CA GLU A 101 34.77 -69.48 -43.16
C GLU A 101 35.11 -68.68 -41.90
N GLU A 102 36.38 -68.30 -41.70
CA GLU A 102 36.80 -67.45 -40.58
C GLU A 102 36.09 -66.09 -40.58
N PHE A 103 35.93 -65.47 -41.74
CA PHE A 103 35.21 -64.20 -41.85
C PHE A 103 33.73 -64.36 -41.52
N SER A 104 33.09 -65.41 -42.03
CA SER A 104 31.70 -65.76 -41.71
C SER A 104 31.53 -66.00 -40.21
N GLN A 105 32.43 -66.77 -39.59
CA GLN A 105 32.45 -67.01 -38.14
C GLN A 105 32.58 -65.70 -37.36
N LYS A 106 33.52 -64.83 -37.73
CA LYS A 106 33.69 -63.51 -37.10
C LYS A 106 32.45 -62.63 -37.26
N GLN A 107 31.82 -62.63 -38.44
CA GLN A 107 30.57 -61.91 -38.66
C GLN A 107 29.45 -62.44 -37.76
N ILE A 108 29.30 -63.76 -37.66
CA ILE A 108 28.37 -64.40 -36.74
C ILE A 108 28.67 -63.98 -35.30
N GLU A 109 29.92 -64.04 -34.85
CA GLU A 109 30.32 -63.60 -33.50
C GLU A 109 29.98 -62.12 -33.22
N TYR A 110 30.20 -61.22 -34.18
CA TYR A 110 29.86 -59.81 -34.00
C TYR A 110 28.34 -59.62 -33.92
N THR A 111 27.57 -60.32 -34.76
CA THR A 111 26.11 -60.28 -34.67
C THR A 111 25.59 -60.89 -33.37
N GLU A 112 26.21 -61.96 -32.86
CA GLU A 112 25.88 -62.54 -31.56
C GLU A 112 26.22 -61.60 -30.41
N LYS A 113 27.37 -60.92 -30.45
CA LYS A 113 27.76 -59.93 -29.44
C LYS A 113 26.80 -58.73 -29.47
N ALA A 114 26.46 -58.23 -30.66
CA ALA A 114 25.49 -57.13 -30.81
C ALA A 114 24.12 -57.51 -30.27
N THR A 115 23.60 -58.70 -30.59
CA THR A 115 22.32 -59.19 -30.07
C THR A 115 22.35 -59.41 -28.55
N LYS A 116 23.48 -59.86 -27.98
CA LYS A 116 23.67 -59.95 -26.52
C LYS A 116 23.64 -58.56 -25.86
N PHE A 117 24.31 -57.56 -26.45
CA PHE A 117 24.26 -56.18 -25.95
C PHE A 117 22.87 -55.57 -26.07
N GLU A 118 22.18 -55.78 -27.19
CA GLU A 118 20.81 -55.32 -27.37
C GLU A 118 19.88 -55.91 -26.31
N LYS A 119 19.96 -57.23 -26.06
CA LYS A 119 19.21 -57.89 -24.98
C LYS A 119 19.55 -57.32 -23.61
N PHE A 120 20.83 -57.07 -23.32
CA PHE A 120 21.24 -56.46 -22.04
C PHE A 120 20.69 -55.05 -21.85
N LEU A 121 20.69 -54.23 -22.91
CA LEU A 121 20.11 -52.89 -22.89
C LEU A 121 18.59 -52.94 -22.69
N GLN A 122 17.90 -53.83 -23.42
CA GLN A 122 16.46 -54.06 -23.26
C GLN A 122 16.13 -54.51 -21.82
N ASP A 123 16.87 -55.47 -21.27
CA ASP A 123 16.69 -55.94 -19.89
C ASP A 123 16.99 -54.83 -18.88
N GLY A 124 18.00 -54.00 -19.13
CA GLY A 124 18.33 -52.82 -18.32
C GLY A 124 17.20 -51.79 -18.32
N ASP A 125 16.65 -51.51 -19.51
CA ASP A 125 15.52 -50.60 -19.68
C ASP A 125 14.25 -51.14 -19.05
N VAL A 126 13.98 -52.45 -19.14
CA VAL A 126 12.86 -53.11 -18.46
C VAL A 126 13.03 -53.02 -16.94
N ARG A 127 14.24 -53.25 -16.41
CA ARG A 127 14.51 -53.07 -14.98
C ARG A 127 14.31 -51.62 -14.53
N ARG A 128 14.81 -50.64 -15.31
CA ARG A 128 14.62 -49.20 -15.03
C ARG A 128 13.14 -48.83 -15.06
N ARG A 129 12.40 -49.21 -16.10
CA ARG A 129 10.96 -48.94 -16.23
C ARG A 129 10.17 -49.57 -15.09
N ARG A 130 10.50 -50.82 -14.71
CA ARG A 130 9.86 -51.49 -13.56
C ARG A 130 10.14 -50.76 -12.24
N ALA A 131 11.38 -50.33 -12.01
CA ALA A 131 11.74 -49.58 -10.80
C ALA A 131 11.02 -48.23 -10.74
N VAL A 132 11.00 -47.48 -11.85
CA VAL A 132 10.29 -46.20 -11.95
C VAL A 132 8.79 -46.38 -11.74
N LEU A 133 8.18 -47.38 -12.38
CA LEU A 133 6.76 -47.65 -12.20
C LEU A 133 6.43 -47.99 -10.75
N ARG A 134 7.23 -48.86 -10.11
CA ARG A 134 7.06 -49.19 -8.68
C ARG A 134 7.17 -47.97 -7.78
N TYR A 135 8.18 -47.13 -8.01
CA TYR A 135 8.33 -45.87 -7.28
C TYR A 135 7.13 -44.95 -7.47
N GLN A 136 6.66 -44.78 -8.71
CA GLN A 136 5.49 -43.95 -8.99
C GLN A 136 4.21 -44.49 -8.35
N THR A 137 3.98 -45.81 -8.40
CA THR A 137 2.82 -46.41 -7.74
C THR A 137 2.89 -46.26 -6.22
N GLU A 138 4.06 -46.45 -5.62
CA GLU A 138 4.24 -46.29 -4.17
C GLU A 138 4.10 -44.83 -3.75
N SER A 139 4.66 -43.88 -4.51
CA SER A 139 4.51 -42.44 -4.26
C SER A 139 3.04 -42.02 -4.28
N ARG A 140 2.29 -42.42 -5.32
CA ARG A 140 0.85 -42.13 -5.39
C ARG A 140 0.10 -42.76 -4.23
N HIS A 141 0.44 -43.99 -3.84
CA HIS A 141 -0.19 -44.66 -2.72
C HIS A 141 0.10 -43.95 -1.38
N ASN A 142 1.33 -43.49 -1.18
CA ASN A 142 1.72 -42.70 -0.01
C ASN A 142 1.02 -41.34 0.01
N GLU A 143 0.94 -40.63 -1.12
CA GLU A 143 0.21 -39.37 -1.23
C GLU A 143 -1.28 -39.54 -0.87
N LEU A 144 -1.93 -40.60 -1.34
CA LEU A 144 -3.32 -40.91 -0.99
C LEU A 144 -3.48 -41.19 0.51
N ARG A 145 -2.55 -41.97 1.10
CA ARG A 145 -2.55 -42.23 2.54
C ARG A 145 -2.30 -40.97 3.37
N ASP A 146 -1.42 -40.08 2.94
CA ASP A 146 -1.15 -38.82 3.63
C ASP A 146 -2.38 -37.91 3.61
N VAL A 147 -3.12 -37.87 2.50
CA VAL A 147 -4.40 -37.16 2.42
C VAL A 147 -5.44 -37.79 3.34
N GLU A 148 -5.53 -39.12 3.38
CA GLU A 148 -6.44 -39.84 4.28
C GLU A 148 -6.10 -39.57 5.75
N ILE A 149 -4.82 -39.64 6.13
CA ILE A 149 -4.34 -39.33 7.48
C ILE A 149 -4.74 -37.89 7.85
N LYS A 150 -4.48 -36.91 6.98
CA LYS A 150 -4.85 -35.51 7.23
C LYS A 150 -6.37 -35.35 7.40
N ASN A 151 -7.16 -36.03 6.59
CA ASN A 151 -8.62 -35.97 6.72
C ASN A 151 -9.08 -36.58 8.05
N LEU A 152 -8.55 -37.75 8.42
CA LEU A 152 -8.87 -38.42 9.68
C LEU A 152 -8.42 -37.60 10.89
N THR A 153 -7.24 -36.96 10.85
CA THR A 153 -6.78 -36.07 11.93
C THR A 153 -7.70 -34.88 12.09
N ASN A 154 -8.12 -34.26 10.99
CA ASN A 154 -9.06 -33.13 11.04
C ASN A 154 -10.42 -33.55 11.62
N GLN A 155 -10.94 -34.70 11.21
CA GLN A 155 -12.19 -35.23 11.76
C GLN A 155 -12.05 -35.52 13.26
N LEU A 156 -10.92 -36.08 13.70
CA LEU A 156 -10.65 -36.34 15.11
C LEU A 156 -10.61 -35.04 15.91
N GLU A 157 -9.92 -34.02 15.42
CA GLU A 157 -9.88 -32.69 16.06
C GLU A 157 -11.27 -32.06 16.16
N GLU A 158 -12.07 -32.11 15.10
CA GLU A 158 -13.44 -31.60 15.10
C GLU A 158 -14.29 -32.32 16.18
N LYS A 159 -14.21 -33.66 16.23
CA LYS A 159 -14.92 -34.44 17.25
C LYS A 159 -14.43 -34.12 18.66
N LYS A 160 -13.13 -33.90 18.86
CA LYS A 160 -12.54 -33.54 20.14
C LYS A 160 -13.02 -32.16 20.61
N ILE A 161 -13.04 -31.17 19.71
CA ILE A 161 -13.57 -29.83 20.01
C ILE A 161 -15.05 -29.92 20.38
N ARG A 162 -15.85 -30.68 19.61
CA ARG A 162 -17.26 -30.89 19.92
C ARG A 162 -17.46 -31.57 21.28
N GLN A 163 -16.66 -32.58 21.59
CA GLN A 163 -16.70 -33.27 22.87
C GLN A 163 -16.37 -32.30 24.03
N GLN A 164 -15.35 -31.46 23.88
CA GLN A 164 -14.99 -30.46 24.89
C GLN A 164 -16.12 -29.45 25.12
N LYS A 165 -16.69 -28.89 24.05
CA LYS A 165 -17.85 -27.99 24.15
C LYS A 165 -19.03 -28.65 24.86
N LEU A 166 -19.34 -29.89 24.50
CA LEU A 166 -20.44 -30.63 25.12
C LEU A 166 -20.16 -30.94 26.59
N HIS A 167 -18.90 -31.24 26.94
CA HIS A 167 -18.48 -31.46 28.32
C HIS A 167 -18.55 -30.17 29.15
N GLU A 168 -18.19 -29.02 28.59
CA GLU A 168 -18.38 -27.72 29.24
C GLU A 168 -19.85 -27.38 29.44
N MET A 169 -20.70 -27.62 28.44
CA MET A 169 -22.14 -27.46 28.56
C MET A 169 -22.70 -28.39 29.65
N MET A 170 -22.28 -29.66 29.66
CA MET A 170 -22.67 -30.60 30.71
C MET A 170 -22.26 -30.11 32.10
N LYS A 171 -21.05 -29.56 32.28
CA LYS A 171 -20.64 -28.96 33.56
C LYS A 171 -21.52 -27.79 33.97
N LYS A 172 -21.86 -26.91 33.03
CA LYS A 172 -22.78 -25.77 33.28
C LYS A 172 -24.16 -26.27 33.69
N PHE A 173 -24.70 -27.27 32.97
CA PHE A 173 -26.03 -27.81 33.23
C PHE A 173 -26.10 -28.71 34.46
N LYS A 174 -25.00 -29.35 34.86
CA LYS A 174 -24.94 -30.19 36.05
C LYS A 174 -25.30 -29.44 37.32
N ILE A 175 -24.98 -28.16 37.42
CA ILE A 175 -25.37 -27.32 38.57
C ILE A 175 -26.90 -27.21 38.64
N PHE A 176 -27.57 -27.04 37.50
CA PHE A 176 -29.03 -26.99 37.44
C PHE A 176 -29.64 -28.37 37.67
N GLU A 177 -29.03 -29.45 37.15
CA GLU A 177 -29.45 -30.83 37.44
C GLU A 177 -29.39 -31.14 38.93
N ASP A 178 -28.24 -30.90 39.57
CA ASP A 178 -28.04 -31.12 41.01
C ASP A 178 -29.02 -30.28 41.84
N PHE A 179 -29.30 -29.04 41.40
CA PHE A 179 -30.31 -28.19 42.01
C PHE A 179 -31.71 -28.78 41.82
N LEU A 180 -32.07 -29.17 40.59
CA LEU A 180 -33.39 -29.71 40.27
C LEU A 180 -33.65 -31.02 41.01
N LEU A 181 -32.68 -31.93 41.09
CA LEU A 181 -32.77 -33.16 41.87
C LEU A 181 -33.03 -32.85 43.34
N LYS A 182 -32.26 -31.94 43.95
CA LYS A 182 -32.51 -31.49 45.33
C LYS A 182 -33.88 -30.85 45.50
N THR A 183 -34.37 -30.09 44.52
CA THR A 183 -35.71 -29.50 44.61
C THR A 183 -36.80 -30.54 44.46
N VAL A 184 -36.65 -31.54 43.59
CA VAL A 184 -37.59 -32.65 43.42
C VAL A 184 -37.74 -33.43 44.73
N ASP A 185 -36.64 -33.70 45.44
CA ASP A 185 -36.67 -34.40 46.73
C ASP A 185 -37.42 -33.61 47.83
N ASN A 186 -37.48 -32.28 47.72
CA ASN A 186 -38.12 -31.40 48.70
C ASN A 186 -39.55 -30.99 48.31
N VAL A 187 -40.01 -31.33 47.10
CA VAL A 187 -41.29 -30.91 46.56
C VAL A 187 -42.30 -32.05 46.69
N PRO A 188 -43.51 -31.82 47.23
CA PRO A 188 -44.56 -32.84 47.31
C PRO A 188 -44.89 -33.42 45.93
N GLU A 189 -45.16 -34.73 45.83
CA GLU A 189 -45.41 -35.44 44.55
C GLU A 189 -46.45 -34.75 43.64
N ASN A 190 -47.46 -34.11 44.23
CA ASN A 190 -48.55 -33.42 43.51
C ASN A 190 -48.11 -32.13 42.78
N TYR A 191 -46.91 -31.60 43.05
CA TYR A 191 -46.40 -30.37 42.40
C TYR A 191 -45.70 -30.65 41.05
N LEU A 192 -45.28 -31.89 40.82
CA LEU A 192 -44.56 -32.32 39.62
C LEU A 192 -45.49 -32.84 38.52
N GLU A 193 -46.80 -32.91 38.76
CA GLU A 193 -47.77 -33.25 37.74
C GLU A 193 -47.70 -32.21 36.59
N PHE A 194 -47.44 -32.70 35.37
CA PHE A 194 -47.44 -31.91 34.14
C PHE A 194 -48.87 -31.59 33.65
N GLY A 195 -49.73 -31.12 34.56
CA GLY A 195 -51.06 -30.62 34.25
C GLY A 195 -51.05 -29.19 33.69
N VAL A 196 -52.16 -28.77 33.08
CA VAL A 196 -52.35 -27.40 32.55
C VAL A 196 -52.22 -26.34 33.67
N ASP A 197 -52.56 -26.74 34.90
CA ASP A 197 -52.53 -25.94 36.13
C ASP A 197 -51.33 -26.26 37.04
N SER A 198 -50.30 -26.90 36.49
CA SER A 198 -49.07 -27.18 37.24
C SER A 198 -48.46 -25.87 37.78
N PRO A 199 -48.10 -25.81 39.07
CA PRO A 199 -47.47 -24.63 39.67
C PRO A 199 -46.15 -24.27 38.97
N VAL A 200 -45.43 -25.25 38.44
CA VAL A 200 -44.21 -25.04 37.63
C VAL A 200 -44.54 -24.29 36.33
N LYS A 201 -45.62 -24.66 35.64
CA LYS A 201 -46.07 -23.97 34.42
C LYS A 201 -46.56 -22.55 34.71
N ALA A 202 -47.17 -22.32 35.88
CA ALA A 202 -47.53 -20.97 36.32
C ALA A 202 -46.29 -20.08 36.54
N ILE A 203 -45.22 -20.63 37.13
CA ILE A 203 -43.94 -19.92 37.30
C ILE A 203 -43.29 -19.61 35.94
N ILE A 204 -43.28 -20.57 35.01
CA ILE A 204 -42.74 -20.36 33.66
C ILE A 204 -43.52 -19.26 32.93
N ARG A 205 -44.86 -19.33 32.90
CA ARG A 205 -45.70 -18.28 32.27
C ARG A 205 -45.47 -16.91 32.90
N ARG A 206 -45.28 -16.84 34.22
CA ARG A 206 -44.96 -15.59 34.92
C ARG A 206 -43.60 -15.06 34.50
N HIS A 207 -42.58 -15.93 34.41
CA HIS A 207 -41.26 -15.55 33.93
C HIS A 207 -41.31 -15.05 32.48
N GLU A 208 -42.00 -15.76 31.58
CA GLU A 208 -42.20 -15.33 30.19
C GLU A 208 -42.85 -13.95 30.11
N THR A 209 -43.93 -13.73 30.88
CA THR A 209 -44.60 -12.43 30.95
C THR A 209 -43.64 -11.35 31.46
N LEU A 210 -42.90 -11.62 32.54
CA LEU A 210 -41.93 -10.68 33.09
C LEU A 210 -40.80 -10.37 32.10
N SER A 211 -40.28 -11.37 31.40
CA SER A 211 -39.26 -11.21 30.37
C SER A 211 -39.77 -10.31 29.25
N HIS A 212 -40.99 -10.56 28.76
CA HIS A 212 -41.59 -9.76 27.70
C HIS A 212 -41.87 -8.32 28.14
N THR A 213 -42.33 -8.12 29.39
CA THR A 213 -42.50 -6.78 29.95
C THR A 213 -41.16 -6.06 30.10
N ASN A 214 -40.11 -6.78 30.51
CA ASN A 214 -38.77 -6.21 30.66
C ASN A 214 -38.19 -5.81 29.30
N GLU A 215 -38.29 -6.67 28.29
CA GLU A 215 -37.89 -6.34 26.91
C GLU A 215 -38.64 -5.09 26.40
N SER A 216 -39.94 -5.02 26.63
CA SER A 216 -40.76 -3.86 26.26
C SER A 216 -40.31 -2.58 26.99
N LEU A 217 -40.02 -2.67 28.29
CA LEU A 217 -39.52 -1.55 29.08
C LEU A 217 -38.14 -1.08 28.61
N VAL A 218 -37.23 -2.01 28.31
CA VAL A 218 -35.90 -1.69 27.76
C VAL A 218 -36.03 -0.99 26.42
N ASN A 219 -36.88 -1.49 25.51
CA ASN A 219 -37.14 -0.85 24.23
C ASN A 219 -37.76 0.55 24.38
N ASN A 220 -38.69 0.72 25.34
CA ASN A 220 -39.26 2.04 25.61
C ASN A 220 -38.22 3.00 26.19
N LEU A 221 -37.32 2.53 27.06
CA LEU A 221 -36.23 3.33 27.58
C LEU A 221 -35.25 3.76 26.48
N THR A 222 -34.95 2.89 25.52
CA THR A 222 -34.09 3.26 24.38
C THR A 222 -34.76 4.33 23.52
N VAL A 223 -36.05 4.18 23.21
CA VAL A 223 -36.79 5.19 22.43
C VAL A 223 -36.85 6.53 23.16
N LEU A 224 -37.13 6.52 24.47
CA LEU A 224 -37.14 7.75 25.27
C LEU A 224 -35.76 8.40 25.38
N ALA A 225 -34.68 7.60 25.42
CA ALA A 225 -33.32 8.13 25.41
C ALA A 225 -32.99 8.81 24.07
N ASP A 226 -33.38 8.18 22.94
CA ASP A 226 -33.23 8.78 21.60
C ASP A 226 -34.05 10.07 21.48
N GLU A 227 -35.30 10.07 21.95
CA GLU A 227 -36.13 11.29 22.00
C GLU A 227 -35.50 12.38 22.86
N GLN A 228 -34.95 12.04 24.03
CA GLN A 228 -34.25 12.99 24.89
C GLN A 228 -33.02 13.57 24.18
N GLU A 229 -32.23 12.76 23.49
CA GLU A 229 -31.06 13.21 22.73
C GLU A 229 -31.47 14.17 21.60
N THR A 230 -32.53 13.85 20.85
CA THR A 230 -33.04 14.75 19.81
C THR A 230 -33.51 16.09 20.39
N LYS A 231 -34.21 16.09 21.53
CA LYS A 231 -34.65 17.32 22.20
C LYS A 231 -33.50 18.13 22.78
N GLN A 232 -32.48 17.47 23.29
CA GLN A 232 -31.27 18.13 23.75
C GLN A 232 -30.56 18.83 22.58
N HIS A 233 -30.42 18.15 21.44
CA HIS A 233 -29.86 18.75 20.24
C HIS A 233 -30.71 19.92 19.71
N GLU A 234 -32.04 19.78 19.64
CA GLU A 234 -32.93 20.89 19.27
C GLU A 234 -32.73 22.11 20.18
N LEU A 235 -32.65 21.89 21.50
CA LEU A 235 -32.42 22.96 22.47
C LEU A 235 -31.05 23.64 22.29
N GLU A 236 -29.99 22.86 22.07
CA GLU A 236 -28.65 23.40 21.83
C GLU A 236 -28.59 24.24 20.55
N THR A 237 -29.23 23.77 19.47
CA THR A 237 -29.31 24.57 18.23
C THR A 237 -30.06 25.88 18.44
N LEU A 238 -31.15 25.87 19.22
CA LEU A 238 -31.91 27.08 19.52
C LEU A 238 -31.11 28.05 20.39
N GLN A 239 -30.33 27.53 21.36
CA GLN A 239 -29.43 28.34 22.17
C GLN A 239 -28.34 29.00 21.32
N GLN A 240 -27.70 28.25 20.43
CA GLN A 240 -26.69 28.79 19.50
C GLN A 240 -27.27 29.87 18.59
N GLN A 241 -28.49 29.67 18.07
CA GLN A 241 -29.18 30.68 17.28
C GLN A 241 -29.47 31.95 18.09
N HIS A 242 -29.96 31.79 19.33
CA HIS A 242 -30.22 32.92 20.22
C HIS A 242 -28.94 33.69 20.56
N ASP A 243 -27.84 33.00 20.86
CA ASP A 243 -26.55 33.64 21.15
C ASP A 243 -26.00 34.37 19.93
N THR A 244 -26.17 33.80 18.73
CA THR A 244 -25.82 34.45 17.47
C THR A 244 -26.64 35.75 17.29
N LEU A 245 -27.95 35.69 17.49
CA LEU A 245 -28.83 36.87 17.40
C LEU A 245 -28.44 37.94 18.43
N LYS A 246 -28.13 37.53 19.67
CA LYS A 246 -27.67 38.43 20.72
C LYS A 246 -26.36 39.13 20.34
N LEU A 247 -25.42 38.41 19.74
CA LEU A 247 -24.17 38.98 19.23
C LEU A 247 -24.43 39.96 18.08
N MET A 248 -25.31 39.61 17.14
CA MET A 248 -25.72 40.52 16.05
C MET A 248 -26.33 41.81 16.59
N MET A 249 -27.30 41.71 17.51
CA MET A 249 -27.94 42.87 18.13
C MET A 249 -26.96 43.72 18.95
N THR A 250 -26.01 43.09 19.65
CA THR A 250 -24.95 43.80 20.38
C THR A 250 -24.02 44.54 19.41
N SER A 251 -23.69 43.93 18.27
CA SER A 251 -22.93 44.59 17.20
C SER A 251 -23.70 45.80 16.64
N GLU A 252 -25.00 45.66 16.34
CA GLU A 252 -25.84 46.77 15.88
C GLU A 252 -25.91 47.90 16.91
N LEU A 253 -26.09 47.58 18.20
CA LEU A 253 -26.06 48.57 19.28
C LEU A 253 -24.73 49.32 19.34
N SER A 254 -23.61 48.61 19.20
CA SER A 254 -22.28 49.24 19.20
C SER A 254 -22.08 50.18 18.01
N GLN A 255 -22.62 49.84 16.84
CA GLN A 255 -22.59 50.70 15.65
C GLN A 255 -23.43 51.96 15.88
N LEU A 256 -24.65 51.79 16.39
CA LEU A 256 -25.55 52.91 16.64
C LEU A 256 -25.01 53.85 17.73
N GLN A 257 -24.39 53.30 18.78
CA GLN A 257 -23.70 54.07 19.81
C GLN A 257 -22.52 54.85 19.23
N THR A 258 -21.70 54.21 18.39
CA THR A 258 -20.59 54.87 17.70
C THR A 258 -21.07 56.04 16.84
N ASP A 259 -22.20 55.88 16.15
CA ASP A 259 -22.77 56.94 15.32
C ASP A 259 -23.41 58.06 16.14
N TYR A 260 -24.04 57.74 17.27
CA TYR A 260 -24.49 58.72 18.25
C TYR A 260 -23.32 59.55 18.79
N ASP A 261 -22.22 58.91 19.19
CA ASP A 261 -21.03 59.59 19.70
C ASP A 261 -20.41 60.52 18.65
N LYS A 262 -20.35 60.07 17.38
CA LYS A 262 -19.92 60.92 16.25
C LYS A 262 -20.82 62.14 16.08
N LEU A 263 -22.14 61.98 16.17
CA LEU A 263 -23.11 63.08 16.05
C LEU A 263 -23.00 64.06 17.22
N LEU A 264 -22.88 63.53 18.44
CA LEU A 264 -22.69 64.33 19.65
C LEU A 264 -21.42 65.18 19.54
N GLU A 265 -20.32 64.59 19.10
CA GLU A 265 -19.04 65.30 18.92
C GLU A 265 -19.16 66.38 17.83
N LYS A 266 -19.81 66.08 16.72
CA LYS A 266 -20.12 67.10 15.69
C LYS A 266 -20.96 68.25 16.23
N ASN A 267 -21.96 67.95 17.06
CA ASN A 267 -22.82 68.98 17.65
C ASN A 267 -22.02 69.89 18.60
N LYS A 268 -21.19 69.32 19.48
CA LYS A 268 -20.26 70.09 20.34
C LYS A 268 -19.34 70.99 19.52
N GLN A 269 -18.78 70.48 18.43
CA GLN A 269 -17.94 71.28 17.53
C GLN A 269 -18.71 72.45 16.89
N LEU A 270 -19.97 72.25 16.52
CA LEU A 270 -20.82 73.31 15.97
C LEU A 270 -21.21 74.33 17.04
N GLU A 271 -21.54 73.91 18.26
CA GLU A 271 -21.81 74.82 19.39
C GLU A 271 -20.60 75.70 19.72
N LEU A 272 -19.40 75.11 19.75
CA LEU A 272 -18.16 75.87 19.93
C LEU A 272 -17.98 76.91 18.82
N LYS A 273 -18.15 76.54 17.55
CA LYS A 273 -18.09 77.47 16.41
C LYS A 273 -19.15 78.57 16.52
N PHE A 274 -20.38 78.22 16.88
CA PHE A 274 -21.47 79.19 17.06
C PHE A 274 -21.15 80.18 18.18
N ASN A 275 -20.66 79.72 19.33
CA ASN A 275 -20.30 80.57 20.45
C ASN A 275 -19.13 81.50 20.11
N LEU A 276 -18.12 81.01 19.38
CA LEU A 276 -17.02 81.83 18.87
C LEU A 276 -17.55 82.95 17.95
N ASN A 277 -18.38 82.58 16.97
CA ASN A 277 -18.96 83.55 16.04
C ASN A 277 -19.88 84.56 16.76
N LYS A 278 -20.70 84.11 17.71
CA LYS A 278 -21.54 84.98 18.55
C LYS A 278 -20.69 85.98 19.35
N GLY A 279 -19.57 85.52 19.91
CA GLY A 279 -18.59 86.38 20.56
C GLY A 279 -18.02 87.43 19.60
N GLN A 280 -17.65 87.02 18.39
CA GLN A 280 -17.19 87.94 17.33
C GLN A 280 -18.25 88.98 16.96
N PHE A 281 -19.50 88.57 16.71
CA PHE A 281 -20.60 89.49 16.41
C PHE A 281 -20.88 90.46 17.56
N ARG A 282 -20.81 90.00 18.82
CA ARG A 282 -20.97 90.89 19.97
C ARG A 282 -19.86 91.94 20.03
N ASN A 283 -18.62 91.54 19.80
CA ASN A 283 -17.47 92.46 19.77
C ASN A 283 -17.64 93.50 18.66
N GLN A 284 -17.94 93.06 17.42
CA GLN A 284 -18.23 93.96 16.30
C GLN A 284 -19.40 94.91 16.60
N SER A 285 -20.47 94.41 17.21
CA SER A 285 -21.63 95.23 17.58
C SER A 285 -21.28 96.28 18.63
N VAL A 286 -20.44 95.93 19.62
CA VAL A 286 -19.94 96.86 20.62
C VAL A 286 -19.03 97.91 19.99
N GLU A 287 -18.12 97.52 19.09
CA GLU A 287 -17.26 98.44 18.35
C GLU A 287 -18.10 99.45 17.55
N VAL A 288 -19.10 98.97 16.80
CA VAL A 288 -20.03 99.82 16.06
C VAL A 288 -20.83 100.73 16.99
N GLY A 289 -21.38 100.21 18.10
CA GLY A 289 -22.09 101.01 19.10
C GLY A 289 -21.21 102.09 19.73
N SER A 290 -19.94 101.78 20.01
CA SER A 290 -18.96 102.74 20.51
C SER A 290 -18.67 103.85 19.50
N LEU A 291 -18.61 103.52 18.21
CA LEU A 291 -18.46 104.48 17.13
C LEU A 291 -19.68 105.40 17.04
N PHE A 292 -20.91 104.85 17.11
CA PHE A 292 -22.15 105.62 17.14
C PHE A 292 -22.23 106.59 18.32
N LEU A 293 -21.80 106.15 19.51
CA LEU A 293 -21.74 106.99 20.70
C LEU A 293 -20.70 108.09 20.55
N ALA A 294 -19.51 107.78 20.03
CA ALA A 294 -18.49 108.77 19.74
C ALA A 294 -18.99 109.84 18.75
N ILE A 295 -19.66 109.43 17.68
CA ILE A 295 -20.27 110.36 16.70
C ILE A 295 -21.35 111.22 17.38
N SER A 296 -22.22 110.62 18.20
CA SER A 296 -23.28 111.38 18.90
C SER A 296 -22.70 112.38 19.89
N ASN A 297 -21.66 112.00 20.64
CA ASN A 297 -20.94 112.89 21.55
C ASN A 297 -20.28 114.05 20.79
N LEU A 298 -19.66 113.78 19.63
CA LEU A 298 -19.08 114.81 18.77
C LEU A 298 -20.15 115.76 18.21
N ALA A 299 -21.29 115.23 17.75
CA ALA A 299 -22.40 116.04 17.24
C ALA A 299 -23.01 116.93 18.34
N GLU A 300 -23.09 116.45 19.58
CA GLU A 300 -23.51 117.26 20.72
C GLU A 300 -22.55 118.42 21.01
N GLN A 301 -21.24 118.20 20.88
CA GLN A 301 -20.25 119.28 20.99
C GLN A 301 -20.34 120.26 19.81
N CYS A 302 -20.71 119.78 18.63
CA CYS A 302 -20.80 120.53 17.38
C CYS A 302 -22.20 121.12 17.11
N ARG A 303 -22.96 121.50 18.15
CA ARG A 303 -24.34 122.02 17.99
C ARG A 303 -24.37 123.35 17.21
N LEU A 304 -24.94 123.32 16.01
CA LEU A 304 -25.35 124.51 15.26
C LEU A 304 -26.83 124.84 15.54
N LYS A 305 -27.16 126.13 15.65
CA LYS A 305 -28.49 126.62 16.07
C LYS A 305 -29.65 126.28 15.13
N HIS A 306 -29.36 125.87 13.89
CA HIS A 306 -30.37 125.54 12.88
C HIS A 306 -30.74 124.05 12.84
N PHE A 307 -29.98 123.19 13.50
CA PHE A 307 -30.35 121.78 13.63
C PHE A 307 -31.30 121.57 14.82
N GLY A 308 -32.34 120.77 14.61
CA GLY A 308 -33.35 120.45 15.63
C GLY A 308 -32.84 119.56 16.76
N SER A 309 -33.78 119.04 17.57
CA SER A 309 -33.48 118.20 18.74
C SER A 309 -32.60 116.98 18.41
N LEU A 310 -31.54 116.76 19.19
CA LEU A 310 -30.53 115.71 18.95
C LEU A 310 -31.04 114.27 19.06
N ASN A 311 -32.18 114.08 19.73
CA ASN A 311 -32.69 112.75 20.05
C ASN A 311 -33.44 112.10 18.88
N GLU A 312 -33.84 112.88 17.88
CA GLU A 312 -34.62 112.42 16.71
C GLU A 312 -33.83 112.48 15.39
N SER A 313 -32.61 113.03 15.40
CA SER A 313 -31.77 113.11 14.20
C SER A 313 -31.08 111.78 13.87
N GLY A 314 -31.20 111.35 12.61
CA GLY A 314 -30.52 110.17 12.09
C GLY A 314 -28.99 110.33 12.07
N LEU A 315 -28.25 109.21 12.00
CA LEU A 315 -26.78 109.21 12.03
C LEU A 315 -26.15 110.14 10.98
N LEU A 316 -26.63 110.07 9.74
CA LEU A 316 -26.12 110.89 8.64
C LEU A 316 -26.24 112.39 8.94
N GLN A 317 -27.34 112.80 9.56
CA GLN A 317 -27.58 114.19 9.93
C GLN A 317 -26.65 114.65 11.07
N LYS A 318 -26.35 113.75 12.02
CA LYS A 318 -25.34 114.01 13.07
C LYS A 318 -23.92 114.16 12.49
N LEU A 319 -23.56 113.35 11.49
CA LEU A 319 -22.28 113.47 10.78
C LEU A 319 -22.20 114.73 9.91
N GLU A 320 -23.27 115.09 9.20
CA GLU A 320 -23.34 116.33 8.40
C GLU A 320 -23.17 117.56 9.29
N MET A 321 -23.76 117.56 10.49
CA MET A 321 -23.60 118.62 11.48
C MET A 321 -22.16 118.74 11.98
N VAL A 322 -21.52 117.62 12.32
CA VAL A 322 -20.10 117.61 12.70
C VAL A 322 -19.24 118.15 11.55
N LYS A 323 -19.52 117.75 10.31
CA LYS A 323 -18.82 118.24 9.12
C LYS A 323 -19.01 119.73 8.91
N GLU A 324 -20.25 120.25 8.95
CA GLU A 324 -20.54 121.68 8.79
C GLU A 324 -19.93 122.51 9.91
N PHE A 325 -19.99 122.05 11.16
CA PHE A 325 -19.33 122.72 12.28
C PHE A 325 -17.82 122.83 12.08
N ILE A 326 -17.18 121.75 11.63
CA ILE A 326 -15.75 121.76 11.33
C ILE A 326 -15.47 122.73 10.17
N LEU A 327 -16.26 122.71 9.11
CA LEU A 327 -16.10 123.63 7.97
C LEU A 327 -16.29 125.09 8.39
N ASP A 328 -17.33 125.40 9.18
CA ASP A 328 -17.57 126.73 9.72
C ASP A 328 -16.45 127.17 10.66
N LYS A 329 -15.97 126.30 11.55
CA LYS A 329 -14.84 126.64 12.44
C LYS A 329 -13.55 126.86 11.66
N THR A 330 -13.27 126.06 10.63
CA THR A 330 -12.11 126.31 9.76
C THR A 330 -12.27 127.59 8.93
N HIS A 331 -13.49 127.95 8.53
CA HIS A 331 -13.77 129.20 7.84
C HIS A 331 -13.62 130.42 8.78
N ILE A 332 -14.15 130.32 10.00
CA ILE A 332 -13.98 131.32 11.07
C ILE A 332 -12.51 131.43 11.46
N GLU A 333 -11.76 130.34 11.56
CA GLU A 333 -10.32 130.37 11.83
C GLU A 333 -9.57 131.09 10.71
N LYS A 334 -9.89 130.81 9.44
CA LYS A 334 -9.31 131.54 8.30
C LYS A 334 -9.66 133.04 8.33
N LEU A 335 -10.89 133.40 8.69
CA LEU A 335 -11.32 134.80 8.86
C LEU A 335 -10.67 135.47 10.09
N ALA A 336 -10.53 134.74 11.19
CA ALA A 336 -9.88 135.22 12.40
C ALA A 336 -8.37 135.33 12.21
N LEU A 337 -7.75 134.49 11.40
CA LEU A 337 -6.37 134.63 10.96
C LEU A 337 -6.23 135.92 10.14
N HIS A 338 -7.12 136.16 9.16
CA HIS A 338 -7.19 137.42 8.41
C HIS A 338 -7.41 138.66 9.30
N LEU A 339 -8.29 138.58 10.31
CA LEU A 339 -8.55 139.65 11.27
C LEU A 339 -7.45 139.79 12.34
N SER A 340 -6.73 138.72 12.65
CA SER A 340 -5.56 138.75 13.53
C SER A 340 -4.35 139.32 12.82
N GLU A 341 -4.22 139.10 11.51
CA GLU A 341 -3.29 139.82 10.64
C GLU A 341 -3.62 141.33 10.60
N GLU A 342 -4.91 141.70 10.61
CA GLU A 342 -5.34 143.11 10.73
C GLU A 342 -5.20 143.69 12.16
N ARG A 343 -5.39 142.89 13.23
CA ARG A 343 -5.23 143.33 14.63
C ARG A 343 -3.80 143.27 15.17
N SER A 344 -2.86 142.60 14.51
CA SER A 344 -1.42 142.71 14.80
C SER A 344 -0.85 144.11 14.52
N SER A 345 -1.66 145.07 14.03
CA SER A 345 -1.24 146.46 13.79
C SER A 345 -1.55 147.46 14.92
N ILE A 346 -2.25 147.11 16.00
CA ILE A 346 -2.47 148.04 17.14
C ILE A 346 -2.36 147.31 18.49
N CYS A 347 -1.13 147.30 19.00
CA CYS A 347 -0.69 147.29 20.40
C CYS A 347 -1.33 146.33 21.43
N ASN A 348 -0.57 145.26 21.69
CA ASN A 348 -0.12 144.75 23.01
C ASN A 348 0.64 145.86 23.83
N PRO A 349 1.23 145.66 25.04
CA PRO A 349 1.44 144.43 25.84
C PRO A 349 1.24 144.64 27.37
N TYR A 350 1.07 143.60 28.20
CA TYR A 350 2.07 142.96 29.08
C TYR A 350 1.24 142.36 30.22
N ASP A 351 1.49 141.24 30.89
CA ASP A 351 2.40 140.08 30.86
C ASP A 351 1.88 139.27 32.09
N GLN A 352 2.03 137.96 32.31
CA GLN A 352 3.06 137.01 31.96
C GLN A 352 2.51 135.62 32.34
N ALA A 353 2.77 134.63 31.50
CA ALA A 353 2.71 133.22 31.86
C ALA A 353 3.76 132.88 32.94
N PRO A 354 3.61 131.73 33.62
CA PRO A 354 4.48 130.60 33.28
C PRO A 354 3.70 129.26 33.23
N LYS A 355 3.76 128.44 32.17
CA LYS A 355 4.83 127.46 31.81
C LYS A 355 5.29 126.68 33.05
N GLU A 356 5.16 125.37 33.22
CA GLU A 356 5.31 124.20 32.34
C GLU A 356 4.98 122.95 33.18
N LYS A 357 4.54 121.85 32.56
CA LYS A 357 5.32 120.59 32.53
C LYS A 357 4.56 119.48 31.80
N LYS A 358 5.13 119.10 30.67
CA LYS A 358 4.97 117.78 30.05
C LYS A 358 5.28 116.70 31.09
N ARG A 359 4.42 115.68 31.17
CA ARG A 359 4.84 114.34 31.55
C ARG A 359 4.33 113.35 30.51
N ASN A 360 5.23 113.00 29.60
CA ASN A 360 5.24 111.70 28.96
C ASN A 360 5.31 110.64 30.07
N ASN A 361 4.53 109.57 29.94
CA ASN A 361 4.96 108.26 30.39
C ASN A 361 4.45 107.18 29.44
N LYS A 362 5.41 106.66 28.66
CA LYS A 362 5.35 105.34 28.05
C LYS A 362 5.60 104.29 29.14
N HIS A 363 4.78 103.24 29.15
CA HIS A 363 5.10 101.87 29.56
C HIS A 363 4.04 101.01 28.87
N LEU A 364 4.30 100.25 27.80
CA LEU A 364 5.26 99.17 27.55
C LEU A 364 5.14 97.98 28.54
N LEU A 365 4.57 96.90 27.98
CA LEU A 365 4.75 95.47 28.26
C LEU A 365 4.27 94.94 29.62
N LYS A 366 3.36 93.95 29.56
CA LYS A 366 3.76 92.53 29.60
C LYS A 366 2.63 91.60 29.19
N ASN A 367 2.85 90.92 28.05
CA ASN A 367 2.28 89.61 27.78
C ASN A 367 2.58 88.68 28.96
N LYS A 368 1.56 87.96 29.43
CA LYS A 368 1.76 86.67 30.10
C LYS A 368 1.07 85.61 29.26
N VAL A 369 1.87 85.07 28.34
CA VAL A 369 1.77 83.67 27.95
C VAL A 369 2.17 82.87 29.18
N SER A 370 1.28 82.01 29.66
CA SER A 370 1.67 80.86 30.48
C SER A 370 1.29 79.61 29.72
N THR A 371 2.26 79.14 28.95
CA THR A 371 2.46 77.75 28.60
C THR A 371 2.50 76.95 29.91
N ILE A 372 1.61 75.97 30.06
CA ILE A 372 1.87 74.80 30.90
C ILE A 372 1.88 73.62 29.94
N THR A 373 3.10 73.24 29.56
CA THR A 373 3.45 71.96 28.99
C THR A 373 3.24 70.86 30.02
N ASN A 374 2.59 69.79 29.56
CA ASN A 374 2.89 68.37 29.80
C ASN A 374 3.59 67.99 31.11
N ASN A 375 2.95 67.06 31.83
CA ASN A 375 3.61 65.80 32.15
C ASN A 375 2.66 64.63 31.89
N GLN A 376 3.17 63.70 31.09
CA GLN A 376 2.70 62.33 30.93
C GLN A 376 2.98 61.52 32.20
N GLU A 377 2.44 60.30 32.18
CA GLU A 377 2.64 59.13 33.06
C GLU A 377 1.43 58.87 33.97
N ASN A 378 0.87 57.67 34.06
CA ASN A 378 1.04 56.38 33.38
C ASN A 378 -0.11 55.47 33.89
N MET A 379 -0.25 54.29 33.31
CA MET A 379 -1.05 53.13 33.79
C MET A 379 -2.56 53.13 33.51
N ASN A 380 -2.95 52.48 32.40
CA ASN A 380 -3.59 51.15 32.47
C ASN A 380 -3.90 50.63 31.06
N SER A 381 -2.92 49.95 30.47
CA SER A 381 -3.21 48.82 29.59
C SER A 381 -3.46 47.61 30.49
N ASN A 382 -4.70 47.11 30.51
CA ASN A 382 -4.96 45.74 30.94
C ASN A 382 -5.60 44.98 29.79
N ASN A 383 -4.73 44.19 29.15
CA ASN A 383 -5.06 43.05 28.33
C ASN A 383 -5.99 42.09 29.09
N TYR A 384 -7.08 41.66 28.45
CA TYR A 384 -7.57 40.30 28.61
C TYR A 384 -7.67 39.65 27.22
N ARG A 385 -6.64 38.86 26.94
CA ARG A 385 -6.69 37.68 26.08
C ARG A 385 -7.66 36.67 26.70
N ILE A 386 -8.66 36.23 25.95
CA ILE A 386 -9.36 34.95 26.13
C ILE A 386 -9.31 34.30 24.75
N SER A 387 -8.23 33.56 24.46
CA SER A 387 -8.18 32.09 24.51
C SER A 387 -9.24 31.45 23.61
N VAL A 388 -8.80 31.14 22.39
CA VAL A 388 -9.33 30.07 21.55
C VAL A 388 -9.34 28.80 22.39
N ILE A 389 -10.51 28.21 22.57
CA ILE A 389 -10.69 26.86 23.08
C ILE A 389 -11.09 26.00 21.88
N GLU A 390 -10.31 24.96 21.65
CA GLU A 390 -10.59 23.86 20.73
C GLU A 390 -11.94 23.22 21.08
N ALA A 391 -12.77 23.06 20.05
CA ALA A 391 -13.80 22.02 19.92
C ALA A 391 -13.91 21.68 18.43
#